data_AF-A0A7U4GFM8-F1
#
_entry.id   AF-A0A7U4GFM8-F1
#
_cell.length_a   1.000
_cell.length_b   1.000
_cell.length_c   1.000
_cell.angle_alpha   90.00
_cell.angle_beta   90.00
_cell.angle_gamma   90.00
#
_symmetry.space_group_name_H-M   'P 1'
#
loop_
_entity.id
_entity.type
_entity.pdbx_description
1 polymer ?
#
loop_
_entity_poly.entity_id
_entity_poly.type
_entity_poly.pdbx_seq_one_letter_code
_entity_poly.pdbx_strand_id
1 'polypeptide(L)'
;MVRVDGQDTKLFYAGSVANAQMTMHRNYPHGWEYNYGADNSAKIFSADLAITPTLAGFTGMKGAITDDAQINGSVTLSLPLRFN
;
A
#
# COMPACT_ATOMS: atom_id res chain seq x y z
N MET A 1 -11.51 2.66 -0.26
CA MET A 1 -11.65 4.10 0.07
C MET A 1 -10.57 4.51 1.06
N VAL A 2 -10.21 5.79 1.07
CA VAL A 2 -9.11 6.35 1.85
C VAL A 2 -9.70 7.37 2.81
N ARG A 3 -9.65 7.11 4.13
CA ARG A 3 -10.22 7.99 5.17
C ARG A 3 -9.30 8.28 6.36
N VAL A 4 -9.43 9.49 6.92
CA VAL A 4 -8.95 9.86 8.27
C VAL A 4 -10.17 10.21 9.13
N ASP A 5 -10.31 9.59 10.30
CA ASP A 5 -11.45 9.78 11.22
C ASP A 5 -12.81 9.59 10.55
N GLY A 6 -12.89 8.66 9.60
CA GLY A 6 -14.11 8.38 8.84
C GLY A 6 -14.43 9.42 7.75
N GLN A 7 -13.64 10.48 7.62
CA GLN A 7 -13.77 11.48 6.56
C GLN A 7 -12.93 11.09 5.34
N ASP A 8 -13.49 11.27 4.15
CA ASP A 8 -12.78 11.00 2.90
C ASP A 8 -11.57 11.93 2.76
N THR A 9 -10.46 11.35 2.33
CA THR A 9 -9.21 12.06 2.11
C THR A 9 -8.42 11.42 0.97
N LYS A 10 -7.19 11.86 0.76
CA LYS A 10 -6.30 11.40 -0.30
C LYS A 10 -4.99 10.88 0.28
N LEU A 11 -4.29 10.08 -0.51
CA LEU A 11 -2.94 9.63 -0.26
C LEU A 11 -1.97 10.44 -1.13
N PHE A 12 -0.76 10.65 -0.63
CA PHE A 12 0.37 11.14 -1.44
C PHE A 12 1.65 10.35 -1.14
N TYR A 13 2.65 10.47 -2.01
CA TYR A 13 4.03 10.13 -1.70
C TYR A 13 4.93 11.34 -1.95
N ALA A 14 6.15 11.32 -1.43
CA ALA A 14 7.08 12.45 -1.60
C ALA A 14 7.24 12.86 -3.09
N GLY A 15 6.79 14.07 -3.44
CA GLY A 15 6.84 14.61 -4.81
C GLY A 15 5.61 14.30 -5.68
N SER A 16 4.57 13.65 -5.15
CA SER A 16 3.34 13.36 -5.90
C SER A 16 2.22 14.37 -5.62
N VAL A 17 1.26 14.43 -6.55
CA VAL A 17 -0.04 15.05 -6.28
C VAL A 17 -0.88 14.08 -5.45
N ALA A 18 -1.64 14.59 -4.48
CA ALA A 18 -2.51 13.78 -3.65
C ALA A 18 -3.69 13.21 -4.46
N ASN A 19 -4.00 11.93 -4.28
CA ASN A 19 -5.05 11.23 -5.03
C ASN A 19 -5.84 10.27 -4.12
N ALA A 20 -7.11 10.00 -4.47
CA ALA A 20 -7.98 9.07 -3.72
C ALA A 20 -7.52 7.60 -3.83
N GLN A 21 -6.68 7.29 -4.81
CA GLN A 21 -6.07 5.98 -5.02
C GLN A 21 -4.63 6.15 -5.53
N MET A 22 -3.75 5.23 -5.18
CA MET A 22 -2.38 5.21 -5.71
C MET A 22 -1.78 3.81 -5.71
N THR A 23 -0.74 3.63 -6.52
CA THR A 23 0.21 2.52 -6.39
C THR A 23 1.29 2.89 -5.39
N MET A 24 1.66 1.97 -4.50
CA MET A 24 2.78 2.21 -3.60
C MET A 24 4.11 2.13 -4.36
N HIS A 25 4.91 3.18 -4.21
CA HIS A 25 6.23 3.31 -4.83
C HIS A 25 7.33 2.96 -3.83
N ARG A 26 8.17 1.98 -4.19
CA ARG A 26 9.30 1.57 -3.35
C ARG A 26 10.23 2.76 -3.08
N ASN A 27 10.69 2.89 -1.83
CA ASN A 27 11.62 3.92 -1.35
C ASN A 27 11.06 5.35 -1.28
N TYR A 28 9.75 5.53 -1.49
CA TYR A 28 9.10 6.83 -1.27
C TYR A 28 8.32 6.78 0.04
N PRO A 29 8.44 7.80 0.91
CA PRO A 29 7.52 7.98 2.03
C PRO A 29 6.10 8.23 1.50
N HIS A 30 5.14 7.46 2.00
CA HIS A 30 3.72 7.66 1.76
C HIS A 30 3.07 8.39 2.93
N GLY A 31 2.05 9.18 2.63
CA GLY A 31 1.33 9.98 3.59
C GLY A 31 -0.15 10.08 3.27
N TRP A 32 -0.88 10.50 4.29
CA TRP A 32 -2.28 10.84 4.23
C TRP A 32 -2.40 12.35 4.14
N GLU A 33 -3.11 12.85 3.12
CA GLU A 33 -3.51 14.25 3.12
C GLU A 33 -4.43 14.47 4.32
N TYR A 34 -4.24 15.57 5.03
CA TYR A 34 -5.05 15.91 6.18
C TYR A 34 -5.33 17.41 6.16
N ASN A 35 -6.61 17.75 6.01
CA ASN A 35 -7.07 19.14 5.89
C ASN A 35 -8.08 19.54 6.99
N TYR A 36 -8.30 18.70 8.02
CA TYR A 36 -9.46 18.85 8.92
C TYR A 36 -9.13 18.91 10.42
N GLY A 37 -8.99 20.12 10.96
CA GLY A 37 -9.13 20.40 12.39
C GLY A 37 -7.91 20.08 13.26
N ALA A 38 -7.89 20.66 14.47
CA ALA A 38 -6.77 20.62 15.41
C ALA A 38 -6.19 19.21 15.61
N ASP A 39 -4.86 19.15 15.74
CA ASP A 39 -4.07 17.94 15.95
C ASP A 39 -4.44 17.24 17.27
N ASN A 40 -5.55 16.50 17.25
CA ASN A 40 -5.88 15.58 18.31
C ASN A 40 -5.08 14.30 18.11
N SER A 41 -4.40 13.85 19.16
CA SER A 41 -3.48 12.70 19.22
C SER A 41 -4.14 11.32 19.04
N ALA A 42 -5.33 11.24 18.45
CA ALA A 42 -6.11 10.02 18.31
C ALA A 42 -6.76 9.90 16.91
N LYS A 43 -5.95 9.96 15.86
CA LYS A 43 -6.41 9.83 14.48
C LYS A 43 -6.50 8.37 14.04
N ILE A 44 -7.57 8.03 13.33
CA ILE A 44 -7.75 6.72 12.69
C ILE A 44 -7.54 6.86 11.19
N PHE A 45 -6.52 6.18 10.67
CA PHE A 45 -6.20 6.14 9.24
C PHE A 45 -6.68 4.82 8.64
N SER A 46 -7.39 4.86 7.51
CA SER A 46 -7.99 3.65 6.93
C SER A 46 -7.98 3.68 5.41
N ALA A 47 -7.30 2.71 4.78
CA ALA A 47 -7.29 2.48 3.34
C ALA A 47 -7.56 1.01 3.00
N ASP A 48 -8.17 0.78 1.85
CA ASP A 48 -8.25 -0.54 1.24
C ASP A 48 -6.97 -0.83 0.46
N LEU A 49 -6.38 -2.01 0.67
CA LEU A 49 -5.20 -2.46 -0.06
C LEU A 49 -5.58 -3.55 -1.07
N ALA A 50 -5.30 -3.30 -2.34
CA ALA A 50 -5.37 -4.32 -3.38
C ALA A 50 -3.97 -4.90 -3.63
N ILE A 51 -3.83 -6.23 -3.56
CA ILE A 51 -2.59 -6.95 -3.84
C ILE A 51 -2.80 -7.80 -5.09
N THR A 52 -1.98 -7.58 -6.11
CA THR A 52 -1.97 -8.38 -7.34
C THR A 52 -0.64 -9.13 -7.44
N PRO A 53 -0.58 -10.40 -7.00
CA PRO A 53 0.61 -11.20 -7.17
C PRO A 53 0.84 -11.51 -8.66
N THR A 54 2.06 -11.32 -9.12
CA THR A 54 2.49 -11.70 -10.47
C THR A 54 3.49 -12.84 -10.37
N LEU A 55 3.25 -13.92 -11.10
CA LEU A 55 4.22 -14.99 -11.23
C LEU A 55 5.47 -14.46 -11.94
N ALA A 56 6.65 -14.90 -11.50
CA ALA A 56 7.89 -14.55 -12.18
C ALA A 56 7.93 -15.14 -13.61
N GLY A 57 8.73 -14.55 -14.49
CA GLY A 57 8.96 -15.14 -15.82
C GLY A 57 9.82 -16.42 -15.75
N PHE A 58 9.89 -17.15 -16.86
CA PHE A 58 10.64 -18.42 -17.02
C PHE A 58 12.03 -18.41 -16.36
N THR A 59 12.82 -17.35 -16.60
CA THR A 59 14.18 -17.22 -16.02
C THR A 59 14.16 -17.09 -14.50
N GLY A 60 13.23 -16.31 -13.94
CA GLY A 60 13.07 -16.17 -12.49
C GLY A 60 12.58 -17.43 -11.80
N MET A 61 11.86 -18.27 -12.54
CA MET A 61 11.38 -19.58 -12.10
C MET A 61 12.36 -20.73 -12.38
N LYS A 62 13.54 -20.44 -12.95
CA LYS A 62 14.55 -21.43 -13.33
C LYS A 62 14.05 -22.50 -14.31
N GLY A 63 13.06 -22.19 -15.15
CA GLY A 63 12.53 -23.10 -16.15
C GLY A 63 11.01 -23.07 -16.28
N ALA A 64 10.48 -23.99 -17.07
CA ALA A 64 9.04 -24.21 -17.19
C ALA A 64 8.53 -24.96 -15.95
N ILE A 65 7.30 -24.68 -15.55
CA ILE A 65 6.56 -25.58 -14.67
C ILE A 65 6.14 -26.77 -15.53
N THR A 66 6.72 -27.94 -15.29
CA THR A 66 6.47 -29.15 -16.08
C THR A 66 5.46 -30.09 -15.45
N ASP A 67 5.15 -29.90 -14.16
CA ASP A 67 4.22 -30.74 -13.39
C ASP A 67 3.07 -29.88 -12.84
N ASP A 68 1.97 -30.54 -12.45
CA ASP A 68 0.83 -29.88 -11.81
C ASP A 68 1.24 -29.42 -10.39
N ALA A 69 1.81 -28.22 -10.32
CA ALA A 69 2.40 -27.67 -9.11
C ALA A 69 1.50 -26.60 -8.50
N GLN A 70 1.09 -26.78 -7.23
CA GLN A 70 0.44 -25.73 -6.47
C GLN A 70 1.46 -24.64 -6.10
N ILE A 71 1.28 -23.44 -6.65
CA ILE A 71 2.12 -22.28 -6.34
C ILE A 71 1.41 -21.45 -5.28
N ASN A 72 1.83 -21.65 -4.04
CA ASN A 72 1.33 -20.87 -2.92
C ASN A 72 2.24 -19.65 -2.70
N GLY A 73 1.72 -18.46 -2.98
CA GLY A 73 2.39 -17.19 -2.65
C GLY A 73 1.91 -16.68 -1.29
N SER A 74 2.82 -16.17 -0.47
CA SER A 74 2.49 -15.40 0.73
C SER A 74 3.11 -14.01 0.67
N VAL A 75 2.39 -13.04 1.23
CA VAL A 75 2.87 -11.67 1.38
C VAL A 75 2.76 -11.31 2.85
N THR A 76 3.87 -10.87 3.43
CA THR A 76 3.90 -10.29 4.78
C THR A 76 3.96 -8.77 4.65
N LEU A 77 2.96 -8.08 5.17
CA LEU A 77 2.94 -6.62 5.23
C LEU A 77 3.34 -6.16 6.65
N SER A 78 4.32 -5.28 6.74
CA SER A 78 4.72 -4.63 7.99
C SER A 78 4.55 -3.12 7.84
N LEU A 79 3.75 -2.51 8.74
CA LEU A 79 3.42 -1.08 8.74
C LEU A 79 4.03 -0.42 9.99
N PRO A 80 5.32 -0.03 9.97
CA PRO A 80 5.88 0.72 11.08
C PRO A 80 5.25 2.12 11.12
N LEU A 81 4.45 2.38 12.15
CA LEU A 81 3.86 3.69 12.38
C LEU A 81 4.91 4.61 13.04
N ARG A 82 5.11 5.79 12.46
CA ARG A 82 5.91 6.86 13.05
C ARG A 82 5.02 8.08 13.24
N PHE A 83 4.89 8.50 14.49
CA PHE A 83 4.24 9.76 14.85
C PHE A 83 5.35 10.73 15.25
N ASN A 84 5.40 11.90 14.60
CA ASN A 84 6.32 12.98 14.95
C ASN A 84 5.66 13.93 15.95
#